data_AF-S4MCW1-F1
#
_entry.id   AF-S4MCW1-F1
#
_cell.length_a   1.000
_cell.length_b   1.000
_cell.length_c   1.000
_cell.angle_alpha   90.00
_cell.angle_beta   90.00
_cell.angle_gamma   90.00
#
_symmetry.space_group_name_H-M   'P 1'
#
loop_
_entity.id
_entity.type
_entity.pdbx_description
1 polymer ?
#
loop_
_entity_poly.entity_id
_entity_poly.type
_entity_poly.pdbx_seq_one_letter_code
_entity_poly.pdbx_strand_id
1 'polypeptide(L)' 'MHKAYWTADEDREKDPTGAVALALLAVTCLAYDGDIPIQVDSDYLPKHLLERAWLGKFET' A
#
# COMPACT_ATOMS: atom_id res chain seq x y z
N MET A 1 6.50 -5.32 -10.90
CA MET A 1 5.47 -6.32 -11.25
C MET A 1 4.04 -5.83 -11.01
N HIS A 2 3.72 -5.02 -10.00
CA HIS A 2 2.37 -4.45 -9.83
C HIS A 2 2.01 -3.40 -10.89
N LYS A 3 2.83 -2.36 -11.08
CA LYS A 3 2.68 -1.36 -12.16
C LYS A 3 2.47 -2.00 -13.54
N ALA A 4 3.39 -2.88 -13.93
CA ALA A 4 3.36 -3.53 -15.24
C ALA A 4 2.08 -4.35 -15.47
N TYR A 5 1.48 -4.94 -14.43
CA TYR A 5 0.21 -5.64 -14.56
C TYR A 5 -0.95 -4.67 -14.78
N TRP A 6 -1.01 -3.58 -14.00
CA TRP A 6 -2.10 -2.61 -14.04
C TRP A 6 -2.05 -1.67 -15.24
N THR A 7 -0.85 -1.38 -15.77
CA THR A 7 -0.67 -0.53 -16.97
C THR A 7 -0.52 -1.33 -18.26
N ALA A 8 -0.76 -2.65 -18.24
CA ALA A 8 -0.67 -3.49 -19.45
C ALA A 8 -1.92 -3.38 -20.34
N ASP A 9 -2.96 -2.71 -19.87
CA ASP A 9 -4.27 -2.60 -20.51
C ASP A 9 -4.91 -1.27 -20.12
N GLU A 10 -5.44 -0.53 -21.09
CA GLU A 10 -5.92 0.84 -20.89
C GLU A 10 -7.15 0.92 -19.97
N ASP A 11 -7.99 -0.13 -19.95
CA ASP A 11 -9.14 -0.20 -19.05
C ASP A 11 -8.66 -0.42 -17.60
N ARG A 12 -7.67 -1.30 -17.39
CA ARG A 12 -7.06 -1.53 -16.07
C ARG A 12 -6.21 -0.37 -15.57
N GLU A 13 -5.57 0.40 -16.46
CA GLU A 13 -4.74 1.55 -16.06
C GLU A 13 -5.56 2.59 -15.28
N LYS A 14 -6.85 2.72 -15.63
CA LYS A 14 -7.78 3.67 -15.00
C LYS A 14 -8.60 3.06 -13.87
N ASP A 15 -8.42 1.77 -13.59
CA ASP A 15 -9.12 1.09 -12.51
C ASP A 15 -8.55 1.52 -11.15
N PRO A 16 -9.37 2.12 -10.25
CA PRO A 16 -8.90 2.56 -8.94
C PRO A 16 -8.38 1.40 -8.06
N THR A 17 -8.76 0.16 -8.35
CA THR A 17 -8.25 -1.04 -7.68
C THR A 17 -6.74 -1.21 -7.86
N GLY A 18 -6.18 -0.65 -8.94
CA GLY A 18 -4.74 -0.64 -9.22
C GLY A 18 -3.94 0.43 -8.48
N ALA A 19 -4.58 1.33 -7.74
CA ALA A 19 -3.88 2.40 -7.04
C ALA A 19 -3.00 1.89 -5.88
N VAL A 20 -3.35 0.75 -5.29
CA VAL A 20 -2.66 0.19 -4.11
C VAL A 20 -2.33 -1.28 -4.34
N ALA A 21 -1.11 -1.68 -3.94
CA ALA A 21 -0.73 -3.08 -3.87
C ALA A 21 -1.34 -3.73 -2.61
N LEU A 22 -2.65 -4.03 -2.64
CA LEU A 22 -3.41 -4.46 -1.45
C LEU A 22 -2.80 -5.68 -0.73
N ALA A 23 -2.34 -6.68 -1.48
CA ALA A 23 -1.69 -7.86 -0.89
C ALA A 23 -0.36 -7.49 -0.19
N LEU A 24 0.43 -6.60 -0.80
CA LEU A 24 1.67 -6.12 -0.19
C LEU A 24 1.35 -5.31 1.07
N LEU A 25 0.35 -4.42 1.01
CA LEU A 25 -0.13 -3.65 2.15
C LEU A 25 -0.51 -4.57 3.31
N ALA A 26 -1.31 -5.61 3.06
CA ALA A 26 -1.71 -6.57 4.10
C ALA A 26 -0.51 -7.24 4.78
N VAL A 27 0.46 -7.74 4.00
CA VAL A 27 1.67 -8.37 4.55
C VAL A 27 2.52 -7.37 5.32
N THR A 28 2.67 -6.14 4.82
CA THR A 28 3.43 -5.10 5.51
C THR A 28 2.77 -4.65 6.79
N CYS A 29 1.44 -4.61 6.88
CA CYS A 29 0.75 -4.34 8.14
C CYS A 29 1.05 -5.42 9.18
N LEU A 30 1.03 -6.69 8.80
CA LEU A 30 1.40 -7.81 9.69
C LEU A 30 2.86 -7.71 10.14
N ALA A 31 3.77 -7.34 9.22
CA ALA A 31 5.17 -7.13 9.54
C ALA A 31 5.36 -5.96 10.52
N TYR A 32 4.68 -4.83 10.28
CA TYR A 32 4.73 -3.65 11.12
C TYR A 32 4.23 -3.94 12.54
N ASP A 33 3.11 -4.67 12.66
CA ASP A 33 2.58 -5.10 13.96
C ASP A 33 3.47 -6.13 14.67
N GLY A 34 4.26 -6.90 13.92
CA GLY A 34 5.22 -7.87 14.44
C GLY A 34 6.61 -7.32 14.71
N ASP A 35 6.83 -6.00 14.60
CA ASP A 35 8.14 -5.34 14.71
C ASP A 35 9.19 -5.90 13.71
N ILE A 36 8.72 -6.41 12.57
CA ILE A 36 9.57 -6.96 11.51
C ILE A 36 10.02 -5.81 10.60
N PRO A 37 11.34 -5.64 10.36
CA PRO A 37 11.83 -4.59 9.48
C PRO A 37 11.27 -4.69 8.06
N ILE A 38 10.65 -3.61 7.59
CA ILE A 38 10.13 -3.47 6.24
C ILE A 38 11.16 -2.70 5.40
N GLN A 39 11.71 -3.33 4.36
CA GLN A 39 12.75 -2.75 3.49
C GLN A 39 12.24 -2.46 2.07
N VAL A 40 10.93 -2.62 1.84
CA VAL A 40 10.34 -2.35 0.52
C VAL A 40 10.06 -0.85 0.39
N ASP A 41 10.52 -0.28 -0.72
CA ASP A 41 10.16 1.07 -1.16
C ASP A 41 9.34 0.94 -2.44
N SER A 42 8.11 1.45 -2.43
CA SER A 42 7.13 1.27 -3.51
C SER A 42 6.10 2.38 -3.50
N ASP A 43 5.92 3.03 -4.64
CA ASP A 43 4.89 4.06 -4.84
C ASP A 43 3.45 3.54 -4.65
N TYR A 44 3.27 2.22 -4.76
CA TYR A 44 1.97 1.55 -4.58
C TYR A 44 1.73 1.07 -3.14
N LEU A 45 2.63 1.40 -2.21
CA LEU A 45 2.52 1.08 -0.80
C LEU A 45 2.35 2.38 0.02
N PRO A 46 1.14 2.68 0.53
CA PRO A 46 0.87 3.94 1.22
C PRO A 46 1.54 3.98 2.61
N LYS A 47 2.74 4.57 2.67
CA LYS A 47 3.56 4.66 3.89
C LYS A 47 2.84 5.23 5.11
N HIS A 48 2.12 6.35 4.94
CA HIS A 48 1.41 6.99 6.05
C HIS A 48 0.25 6.16 6.61
N LEU A 49 -0.35 5.32 5.77
CA LEU A 49 -1.38 4.38 6.21
C LEU A 49 -0.76 3.24 7.00
N LEU A 50 0.33 2.65 6.48
CA LEU A 50 1.10 1.59 7.14
C LEU A 50 1.60 2.01 8.53
N GLU A 51 2.18 3.21 8.64
CA GLU A 51 2.76 3.75 9.88
C GLU A 51 1.70 4.33 10.85
N ARG A 52 0.42 4.25 10.50
CA ARG A 52 -0.69 4.82 11.30
C ARG A 52 -0.48 6.29 11.65
N ALA A 53 0.18 7.05 10.76
CA ALA A 53 0.68 8.39 11.06
C ALA A 53 -0.41 9.44 11.38
N TRP A 54 -1.67 9.09 11.17
CA TRP A 54 -2.85 9.93 11.37
C TRP A 54 -3.77 9.44 12.50
N LEU A 55 -3.46 8.30 13.11
CA LEU A 55 -4.22 7.77 14.24
C LEU A 55 -4.15 8.77 15.40
N GLY A 56 -5.32 9.22 15.89
CA GLY A 56 -5.41 10.20 16.98
C GLY A 56 -5.13 11.65 16.61
N LYS A 57 -4.99 12.00 15.31
CA LYS A 57 -4.79 13.40 14.87
C LYS A 57 -6.08 14.22 14.79
N PHE A 58 -7.25 13.58 14.83
CA PHE A 58 -8.55 14.23 14.74
C PHE A 58 -9.47 13.66 15.82
N GLU A 59 -10.31 14.51 16.43
CA GLU A 59 -11.37 14.05 17.33
C GLU A 59 -12.37 13.20 16.52
N THR A 60 -12.81 12.08 17.10
CA THR A 60 -13.67 11.08 16.44
C THR A 60 -15.09 11.16 16.99
#